data_AF-A0AAD2F568-F1
#
_entry.id   AF-A0AAD2F568-F1
#
_cell.length_a   1.000
_cell.length_b   1.000
_cell.length_c   1.000
_cell.angle_alpha   90.00
_cell.angle_beta   90.00
_cell.angle_gamma   90.00
#
_symmetry.space_group_name_H-M   'P 1'
#
loop_
_entity.id
_entity.type
_entity.pdbx_description
1 polymer ?
#
loop_
_entity_poly.entity_id
_entity_poly.type
_entity_poly.pdbx_seq_one_letter_code
_entity_poly.pdbx_strand_id
1 'polypeptide(L)'
;MKRTRPKSPDSEAIAKLGGPAKVARLLGIDATKGAIQRVHNWTVRGIPAAVKLDRPDLFPRGDIPASGLPAVGAANSEASTG
;
A
#
# COMPACT_ATOMS: atom_id res chain seq x y z
N MET A 1 -7.28 -9.16 -26.54
CA MET A 1 -6.30 -8.70 -25.53
C MET A 1 -6.97 -8.54 -24.17
N LYS A 2 -6.41 -9.08 -23.08
CA LYS A 2 -7.00 -8.92 -21.73
C LYS A 2 -6.75 -7.48 -21.27
N ARG A 3 -7.80 -6.67 -21.12
CA ARG A 3 -7.71 -5.30 -20.60
C ARG A 3 -7.36 -5.37 -19.10
N THR A 4 -6.10 -5.17 -18.75
CA THR A 4 -5.68 -5.07 -17.35
C THR A 4 -6.11 -3.71 -16.82
N ARG A 5 -7.23 -3.66 -16.09
CA ARG A 5 -7.64 -2.49 -15.32
C ARG A 5 -6.48 -2.10 -14.39
N PRO A 6 -6.17 -0.80 -14.16
CA PRO A 6 -5.07 -0.42 -13.28
C PRO A 6 -5.23 -1.13 -11.93
N LYS A 7 -4.22 -1.95 -11.60
CA LYS A 7 -4.15 -2.68 -10.34
C LYS A 7 -4.02 -1.64 -9.23
N SER A 8 -4.84 -1.72 -8.18
CA SER A 8 -4.65 -0.90 -6.98
C SER A 8 -3.18 -0.95 -6.54
N PRO A 9 -2.60 0.13 -5.98
CA PRO A 9 -1.17 0.17 -5.62
C PRO A 9 -0.78 -0.99 -4.70
N ASP A 10 -1.71 -1.38 -3.82
CA ASP A 10 -1.59 -2.54 -2.94
C ASP A 10 -1.41 -3.87 -3.69
N SER A 11 -1.94 -3.99 -4.91
CA SER A 11 -1.79 -5.21 -5.69
C SER A 11 -0.36 -5.42 -6.19
N GLU A 12 0.40 -4.36 -6.42
CA GLU A 12 1.81 -4.49 -6.81
C GLU A 12 2.64 -4.96 -5.62
N ALA A 13 2.36 -4.43 -4.42
CA ALA A 13 2.96 -4.91 -3.17
C ALA A 13 2.67 -6.40 -2.96
N ILE A 14 1.41 -6.84 -3.12
CA ILE A 14 1.04 -8.26 -3.02
C ILE A 14 1.77 -9.11 -4.07
N ALA A 15 1.95 -8.60 -5.30
CA ALA A 15 2.69 -9.31 -6.34
C ALA A 15 4.19 -9.43 -6.01
N LYS A 16 4.83 -8.36 -5.54
CA LYS A 16 6.23 -8.33 -5.10
C LYS A 16 6.51 -9.31 -3.96
N LEU A 17 5.55 -9.48 -3.06
CA LEU A 17 5.61 -10.46 -1.96
C LEU A 17 5.42 -11.92 -2.41
N GLY A 18 5.23 -12.20 -3.70
CA GLY A 18 5.03 -13.55 -4.25
C GLY A 18 3.57 -13.96 -4.40
N GLY A 19 2.64 -13.00 -4.35
CA GLY A 19 1.23 -13.19 -4.64
C GLY A 19 0.36 -13.57 -3.42
N PRO A 20 -0.97 -13.72 -3.62
CA PRO A 20 -1.93 -13.86 -2.53
C PRO A 20 -1.69 -15.06 -1.61
N ALA A 21 -1.24 -16.18 -2.17
CA ALA A 21 -0.94 -17.39 -1.40
C ALA A 21 0.29 -17.23 -0.50
N LYS A 22 1.35 -16.58 -1.00
CA LYS A 22 2.55 -16.30 -0.21
C LYS A 22 2.27 -15.27 0.88
N VAL A 23 1.51 -14.23 0.56
CA VAL A 23 1.08 -13.21 1.53
C VAL A 23 0.21 -13.82 2.64
N ALA A 24 -0.73 -14.72 2.32
CA ALA A 24 -1.52 -15.41 3.33
C ALA A 24 -0.65 -16.22 4.32
N ARG A 25 0.42 -16.87 3.81
CA ARG A 25 1.41 -17.59 4.64
C ARG A 25 2.25 -16.64 5.49
N LEU A 26 2.69 -15.51 4.94
CA LEU A 26 3.46 -14.48 5.66
C LEU A 26 2.64 -13.77 6.75
N LEU A 27 1.32 -13.79 6.62
CA LEU A 27 0.35 -13.34 7.60
C LEU A 27 -0.01 -14.41 8.64
N GLY A 28 0.38 -15.67 8.43
CA GLY A 28 0.00 -16.79 9.30
C GLY A 28 -1.51 -17.12 9.29
N ILE A 29 -2.24 -16.64 8.29
CA ILE A 29 -3.70 -16.87 8.16
C ILE A 29 -4.03 -17.94 7.12
N ASP A 30 -3.03 -18.58 6.52
CA ASP A 30 -3.19 -19.57 5.45
C ASP A 30 -3.99 -20.81 5.88
N ALA A 31 -4.00 -21.14 7.17
CA ALA A 31 -4.87 -22.16 7.74
C ALA A 31 -6.37 -21.79 7.73
N THR A 32 -6.69 -20.50 7.55
CA THR A 32 -8.08 -20.03 7.51
C THR A 32 -8.69 -20.29 6.14
N LYS A 33 -9.87 -20.95 6.10
CA LYS A 33 -10.62 -21.13 4.86
C LYS A 33 -10.87 -19.79 4.16
N GLY A 34 -10.48 -19.72 2.89
CA GLY A 34 -10.65 -18.54 2.05
C GLY A 34 -9.63 -17.42 2.30
N ALA A 35 -8.55 -17.65 3.06
CA ALA A 35 -7.50 -16.64 3.26
C ALA A 35 -6.90 -16.12 1.94
N ILE A 36 -6.59 -17.03 1.02
CA ILE A 36 -6.07 -16.67 -0.32
C ILE A 36 -7.07 -15.79 -1.08
N GLN A 37 -8.38 -16.10 -1.00
CA GLN A 37 -9.42 -15.30 -1.65
C GLN A 37 -9.58 -13.93 -1.00
N ARG A 38 -9.42 -13.80 0.32
CA ARG A 38 -9.41 -12.49 1.00
C ARG A 38 -8.25 -11.64 0.51
N VAL A 39 -7.04 -12.20 0.46
CA VAL A 39 -5.86 -11.48 -0.04
C VAL A 39 -6.03 -11.13 -1.52
N HIS A 40 -6.61 -12.02 -2.32
CA HIS A 40 -6.97 -11.71 -3.70
C HIS A 40 -7.95 -10.53 -3.77
N ASN A 41 -8.96 -10.47 -2.92
CA ASN A 41 -9.89 -9.34 -2.87
C ASN A 41 -9.19 -8.02 -2.49
N TRP A 42 -8.13 -8.06 -1.68
CA TRP A 42 -7.33 -6.87 -1.36
C TRP A 42 -6.59 -6.31 -2.57
N THR A 43 -6.24 -7.14 -3.56
CA THR A 43 -5.65 -6.65 -4.81
C THR A 43 -6.60 -5.75 -5.60
N VAL A 44 -7.91 -5.90 -5.40
CA VAL A 44 -8.96 -5.13 -6.06
C VAL A 44 -9.43 -3.98 -5.17
N ARG A 45 -9.71 -4.26 -3.89
CA ARG A 45 -10.33 -3.29 -2.96
C ARG A 45 -9.33 -2.47 -2.14
N GLY A 46 -8.07 -2.88 -2.11
CA GLY A 46 -7.06 -2.37 -1.19
C GLY A 46 -6.92 -3.23 0.06
N ILE A 47 -5.74 -3.14 0.69
CA ILE A 47 -5.43 -3.88 1.92
C ILE A 47 -6.03 -3.12 3.11
N PRO A 48 -6.73 -3.80 4.03
CA PRO A 48 -7.30 -3.17 5.21
C PRO A 48 -6.22 -2.45 6.04
N ALA A 49 -6.54 -1.26 6.55
CA ALA A 49 -5.61 -0.49 7.37
C ALA A 49 -5.06 -1.31 8.53
N ALA A 50 -5.93 -2.03 9.27
CA ALA A 50 -5.53 -2.91 10.38
C ALA A 50 -4.42 -3.91 9.99
N VAL A 51 -4.50 -4.53 8.81
CA VAL A 51 -3.49 -5.48 8.32
C VAL A 51 -2.16 -4.78 8.05
N LYS A 52 -2.18 -3.54 7.55
CA LYS A 52 -0.97 -2.73 7.37
C LYS A 52 -0.36 -2.31 8.71
N LEU A 53 -1.19 -2.09 9.74
CA LEU A 53 -0.70 -1.78 11.09
C LEU A 53 -0.06 -2.99 11.75
N ASP A 54 -0.65 -4.18 11.59
CA ASP A 54 -0.19 -5.44 12.20
C ASP A 54 1.06 -6.00 11.51
N ARG A 55 1.20 -5.77 10.20
CA ARG A 55 2.35 -6.24 9.41
C ARG A 55 3.04 -5.08 8.67
N PRO A 56 3.68 -4.15 9.40
CA PRO A 56 4.48 -3.10 8.78
C PRO A 56 5.66 -3.68 7.99
N ASP A 57 6.14 -4.88 8.36
CA ASP A 57 7.20 -5.60 7.62
C ASP A 57 6.79 -5.97 6.18
N LEU A 58 5.50 -6.24 5.96
CA LEU A 58 4.97 -6.62 4.65
C LEU A 58 4.45 -5.41 3.87
N PHE A 59 3.89 -4.43 4.59
CA PHE A 59 3.26 -3.24 4.03
C PHE A 59 3.82 -2.00 4.73
N PRO A 60 5.06 -1.59 4.40
CA PRO A 60 5.67 -0.42 5.02
C PRO A 60 4.80 0.82 4.78
N ARG A 61 4.56 1.59 5.85
CA ARG A 61 3.82 2.86 5.79
C ARG A 61 4.67 3.91 5.11
N GLY A 62 4.64 3.92 3.80
CA GLY A 62 5.33 4.94 3.03
C GLY A 62 6.16 4.33 1.93
N ASP A 63 5.53 4.15 0.79
CA ASP A 63 6.10 4.77 -0.39
C ASP A 63 5.64 6.25 -0.36
N ILE A 64 6.07 7.00 0.66
CA ILE A 64 6.23 8.43 0.48
C ILE A 64 7.51 8.45 -0.34
N PRO A 65 7.46 8.72 -1.66
CA PRO A 65 8.70 8.87 -2.39
C PRO A 65 9.49 9.93 -1.62
N ALA A 66 10.70 9.58 -1.18
CA ALA A 66 11.58 10.53 -0.53
C ALA A 66 11.86 11.78 -1.43
N SER A 67 11.42 11.75 -2.69
CA SER A 67 11.40 12.88 -3.64
C SER A 67 10.19 13.84 -3.51
N GLY A 68 9.28 13.65 -2.56
CA GLY A 68 8.00 14.36 -2.53
C GLY A 68 7.69 15.20 -1.29
N LEU A 69 8.64 15.46 -0.38
CA LEU A 69 8.40 16.50 0.63
C LEU A 69 8.45 17.88 -0.06
N PRO A 70 7.34 18.63 -0.15
CA PRO A 70 7.47 20.06 -0.39
C PRO A 70 8.23 20.63 0.80
N ALA A 71 9.34 21.31 0.52
CA ALA A 71 10.09 22.07 1.50
C ALA A 71 9.11 22.93 2.31
N VAL A 72 8.85 22.52 3.55
CA VAL A 72 8.18 23.37 4.54
C VAL A 72 9.15 24.49 4.88
N GLY A 73 9.08 25.57 4.11
CA GLY A 73 10.06 26.65 4.19
C GLY A 73 9.94 27.72 3.12
N ALA A 74 8.74 28.04 2.64
CA ALA A 74 8.50 29.31 1.95
C ALA A 74 7.72 30.21 2.91
N ALA A 75 8.46 30.90 3.77
CA ALA A 75 7.93 31.97 4.60
C ALA A 75 7.38 33.07 3.69
N ASN A 76 6.10 33.40 3.84
CA ASN A 76 5.54 34.63 3.29
C ASN A 76 6.24 35.80 3.98
N SER A 77 7.07 36.52 3.22
CA SER A 77 7.61 37.82 3.60
C SER A 77 7.44 38.75 2.41
N GLU A 78 6.19 39.13 2.13
CA GLU A 78 5.92 40.37 1.41
C GLU A 78 5.24 41.31 2.38
N ALA A 79 6.11 41.99 3.12
CA ALA A 79 5.78 43.14 3.92
C ALA A 79 5.25 44.26 3.02
N SER A 80 4.21 44.93 3.50
CA SER A 80 3.72 46.21 3.04
C SER A 80 4.82 47.11 2.47
N THR A 81 4.70 47.47 1.19
CA THR A 81 5.19 48.75 0.69
C THR A 81 3.97 49.67 0.63
N GLY A 82 4.11 50.83 1.26
CA GLY A 82 3.04 51.80 1.48
C GLY A 82 2.76 52.73 0.32
#